data_AF-A0A9D0ZU41-F1
#
_entry.id   AF-A0A9D0ZU41-F1
#
_cell.length_a   1.000
_cell.length_b   1.000
_cell.length_c   1.000
_cell.angle_alpha   90.00
_cell.angle_beta   90.00
_cell.angle_gamma   90.00
#
_symmetry.space_group_name_H-M   'P 1'
#
loop_
_entity.id
_entity.type
_entity.pdbx_description
1 polymer ?
#
loop_
_entity_poly.entity_id
_entity_poly.type
_entity_poly.pdbx_seq_one_letter_code
_entity_poly.pdbx_strand_id
1 'polypeptide(L)'
;MSVITELIREEADGTLSFGNYELAVKSKKQDFEYEGDLYKVKTFKEITKLERNGMFVYESVPGTAVSHMDVTENTMSFEVEGTADAQITVELEEDTSYQVFVNEKGIGEMKTNLGGKLVLSVELETMKSAKIRIEKI
;
A
#
# COMPACT_ATOMS: atom_id res chain seq x y z
N MET A 1 16.13 -2.86 -7.65
CA MET A 1 15.80 -4.27 -7.33
C MET A 1 15.54 -4.37 -5.83
N SER A 2 14.29 -4.45 -5.43
CA SER A 2 13.92 -5.47 -4.44
C SER A 2 12.44 -5.77 -4.57
N VAL A 3 12.12 -6.62 -5.55
CA VAL A 3 10.81 -7.26 -5.59
C VAL A 3 10.75 -8.20 -4.38
N ILE A 4 9.71 -8.03 -3.56
CA ILE A 4 9.61 -8.73 -2.28
C ILE A 4 9.39 -10.21 -2.55
N THR A 5 10.43 -11.00 -2.28
CA THR A 5 10.43 -12.43 -2.59
C THR A 5 9.47 -13.22 -1.68
N GLU A 6 9.28 -12.75 -0.45
CA GLU A 6 8.48 -13.44 0.59
C GLU A 6 6.98 -13.08 0.56
N LEU A 7 6.54 -12.28 -0.42
CA LEU A 7 5.21 -11.65 -0.54
C LEU A 7 4.86 -10.63 0.56
N ILE A 8 5.34 -10.82 1.78
CA ILE A 8 5.20 -9.92 2.94
C ILE A 8 6.34 -10.17 3.92
N ARG A 9 6.90 -9.10 4.49
CA ARG A 9 7.94 -9.15 5.52
C ARG A 9 7.94 -7.88 6.37
N GLU A 10 8.51 -7.99 7.56
CA GLU A 10 8.89 -6.85 8.40
C GLU A 10 10.31 -6.40 8.01
N GLU A 11 10.51 -5.10 7.87
CA GLU A 11 11.81 -4.48 7.59
C GLU A 11 12.59 -4.22 8.89
N ALA A 12 13.90 -3.95 8.78
CA ALA A 12 14.74 -3.72 9.96
C ALA A 12 14.39 -2.45 10.77
N ASP A 13 13.66 -1.51 10.16
CA ASP A 13 13.12 -0.31 10.80
C ASP A 13 11.75 -0.54 11.46
N GLY A 14 11.25 -1.78 11.44
CA GLY A 14 9.96 -2.17 11.97
C GLY A 14 8.79 -1.93 11.02
N THR A 15 8.99 -1.42 9.80
CA THR A 15 7.89 -1.19 8.85
C THR A 15 7.50 -2.44 8.06
N LEU A 16 6.34 -2.42 7.42
CA LEU A 16 5.83 -3.57 6.65
C LEU A 16 6.07 -3.41 5.14
N SER A 17 6.61 -4.44 4.51
CA SER A 17 6.77 -4.52 3.06
C SER A 17 5.99 -5.70 2.51
N PHE A 18 5.25 -5.53 1.41
CA PHE A 18 4.45 -6.59 0.79
C PHE A 18 4.23 -6.39 -0.73
N GLY A 19 3.81 -7.44 -1.41
CA GLY A 19 3.44 -7.39 -2.82
C GLY A 19 4.56 -7.80 -3.78
N ASN A 20 4.16 -8.36 -4.92
CA ASN A 20 5.06 -8.81 -5.98
C ASN A 20 4.31 -8.83 -7.31
N TYR A 21 4.48 -7.77 -8.09
CA TYR A 21 3.85 -7.60 -9.41
C TYR A 21 4.50 -8.42 -10.51
N GLU A 22 5.67 -9.04 -10.28
CA GLU A 22 6.34 -9.87 -11.29
C GLU A 22 5.71 -11.26 -11.41
N LEU A 23 4.89 -11.66 -10.43
CA LEU A 23 4.23 -12.95 -10.44
C LEU A 23 3.20 -13.01 -11.58
N ALA A 24 3.37 -14.00 -12.45
CA ALA A 24 2.41 -14.27 -13.52
C ALA A 24 1.08 -14.83 -12.98
N VAL A 25 1.12 -15.50 -11.82
CA VAL A 25 -0.04 -16.16 -11.19
C VAL A 25 -0.21 -15.64 -9.77
N LYS A 26 -1.47 -15.44 -9.38
CA LYS A 26 -1.89 -15.04 -8.03
C LYS A 26 -1.24 -15.91 -6.97
N SER A 27 -0.45 -15.27 -6.11
CA SER A 27 0.12 -15.87 -4.91
C SER A 27 -0.48 -15.22 -3.66
N LYS A 28 -0.46 -15.94 -2.55
CA LYS A 28 -0.97 -15.45 -1.27
C LYS A 28 -0.10 -15.91 -0.11
N LYS A 29 0.06 -15.04 0.87
CA LYS A 29 0.54 -15.37 2.22
C LYS A 29 -0.53 -14.90 3.19
N GLN A 30 -0.86 -15.76 4.15
CA GLN A 30 -1.87 -15.53 5.17
C GLN A 30 -1.26 -15.84 6.53
N ASP A 31 -1.92 -15.37 7.59
CA ASP A 31 -1.53 -15.62 8.98
C ASP A 31 -0.10 -15.11 9.28
N PHE A 32 0.30 -13.99 8.64
CA PHE A 32 1.57 -13.31 8.93
C PHE A 32 1.37 -12.42 10.15
N GLU A 33 2.06 -12.71 11.25
CA GLU A 33 1.97 -11.94 12.49
C GLU A 33 2.89 -10.72 12.44
N TYR A 34 2.34 -9.55 12.72
CA TYR A 34 3.08 -8.29 12.81
C TYR A 34 2.37 -7.38 13.83
N GLU A 35 3.12 -6.91 14.82
CA GLU A 35 2.61 -6.06 15.92
C GLU A 35 1.36 -6.61 16.63
N GLY A 36 1.20 -7.94 16.68
CA GLY A 36 0.04 -8.61 17.30
C GLY A 36 -1.19 -8.75 16.40
N ASP A 37 -1.12 -8.25 15.17
CA ASP A 37 -2.16 -8.38 14.14
C ASP A 37 -1.82 -9.48 13.13
N LEU A 38 -2.84 -10.05 12.49
CA LEU A 38 -2.69 -11.06 11.45
C LEU A 38 -2.92 -10.47 10.06
N TYR A 39 -1.87 -10.48 9.24
CA TYR A 39 -1.88 -9.97 7.90
C TYR A 39 -2.04 -11.07 6.86
N LYS A 40 -2.63 -10.66 5.73
CA LYS A 40 -2.82 -11.49 4.56
C LYS A 40 -2.63 -10.67 3.30
N VAL A 41 -1.63 -11.07 2.51
CA VAL A 41 -1.34 -10.49 1.21
C VAL A 41 -1.80 -11.44 0.11
N LYS A 42 -2.40 -10.88 -0.95
CA LYS A 42 -2.63 -11.55 -2.24
C LYS A 42 -2.03 -10.66 -3.31
N THR A 43 -1.15 -11.22 -4.14
CA THR A 43 -0.44 -10.41 -5.12
C THR A 43 -0.10 -11.18 -6.40
N PHE A 44 -0.18 -10.48 -7.52
CA PHE A 44 0.38 -10.82 -8.82
C PHE A 44 0.30 -9.59 -9.73
N LYS A 45 0.76 -9.72 -10.99
CA LYS A 45 0.81 -8.60 -11.96
C LYS A 45 -0.45 -7.73 -12.07
N GLU A 46 -1.65 -8.25 -11.81
CA GLU A 46 -2.91 -7.49 -11.98
C GLU A 46 -3.43 -6.86 -10.68
N ILE A 47 -3.01 -7.34 -9.52
CA ILE A 47 -3.50 -6.80 -8.23
C ILE A 47 -2.53 -7.12 -7.10
N THR A 48 -2.36 -6.17 -6.19
CA THR A 48 -1.80 -6.40 -4.86
C THR A 48 -2.83 -6.00 -3.85
N LYS A 49 -3.13 -6.86 -2.88
CA LYS A 49 -4.13 -6.61 -1.83
C LYS A 49 -3.57 -7.03 -0.48
N LEU A 50 -3.70 -6.16 0.51
CA LEU A 50 -3.37 -6.41 1.91
C LEU A 50 -4.63 -6.35 2.77
N GLU A 51 -4.79 -7.35 3.63
CA GLU A 51 -5.82 -7.43 4.66
C GLU A 51 -5.14 -7.55 6.04
N ARG A 52 -5.67 -6.87 7.06
CA ARG A 52 -5.22 -6.93 8.47
C ARG A 52 -6.40 -7.34 9.34
N ASN A 53 -6.28 -8.45 10.08
CA ASN A 53 -7.35 -9.07 10.85
C ASN A 53 -8.65 -9.28 10.02
N GLY A 54 -8.48 -9.56 8.72
CA GLY A 54 -9.59 -9.71 7.77
C GLY A 54 -10.21 -8.41 7.25
N MET A 55 -9.79 -7.24 7.78
CA MET A 55 -10.18 -5.92 7.29
C MET A 55 -9.26 -5.46 6.16
N PHE A 56 -9.75 -4.57 5.31
CA PHE A 56 -9.00 -4.08 4.14
C PHE A 56 -7.93 -3.08 4.59
N VAL A 57 -6.76 -3.04 3.95
CA VAL A 57 -5.74 -2.02 4.25
C VAL A 57 -5.29 -1.32 2.98
N TYR A 58 -4.94 -2.11 1.97
CA TYR A 58 -4.37 -1.62 0.72
C TYR A 58 -4.83 -2.49 -0.44
N GLU A 59 -5.09 -1.87 -1.59
CA GLU A 59 -5.18 -2.55 -2.87
C GLU A 59 -4.66 -1.68 -4.00
N SER A 60 -4.01 -2.30 -4.98
CA SER A 60 -3.58 -1.65 -6.21
C SER A 60 -4.06 -2.40 -7.45
N VAL A 61 -4.38 -1.65 -8.51
CA VAL A 61 -4.60 -2.17 -9.85
C VAL A 61 -3.84 -1.29 -10.85
N PRO A 62 -2.85 -1.83 -11.62
CA PRO A 62 -2.33 -3.21 -11.57
C PRO A 62 -1.59 -3.52 -10.25
N GLY A 63 -1.04 -4.73 -10.16
CA GLY A 63 -0.29 -5.15 -8.98
C GLY A 63 0.96 -4.30 -8.77
N THR A 64 1.29 -4.05 -7.50
CA THR A 64 2.46 -3.29 -7.06
C THR A 64 3.26 -4.06 -6.00
N ALA A 65 4.47 -3.59 -5.74
CA ALA A 65 5.26 -3.92 -4.56
C ALA A 65 5.30 -2.68 -3.69
N VAL A 66 4.99 -2.86 -2.40
CA VAL A 66 4.91 -1.80 -1.42
C VAL A 66 6.00 -2.04 -0.38
N SER A 67 6.82 -1.04 -0.13
CA SER A 67 7.91 -1.09 0.84
C SER A 67 7.78 0.00 1.87
N HIS A 68 8.25 -0.29 3.08
CA HIS A 68 8.25 0.65 4.20
C HIS A 68 6.87 1.24 4.51
N MET A 69 5.82 0.41 4.48
CA MET A 69 4.49 0.85 4.93
C MET A 69 4.51 1.07 6.43
N ASP A 70 4.24 2.31 6.82
CA ASP A 70 4.08 2.76 8.18
C ASP A 70 2.71 3.43 8.34
N VAL A 71 2.00 3.07 9.40
CA VAL A 71 0.64 3.52 9.67
C VAL A 71 0.53 3.94 11.12
N THR A 72 0.22 5.22 11.32
CA THR A 72 -0.05 5.83 12.62
C THR A 72 -1.49 6.36 12.65
N GLU A 73 -1.91 6.94 13.78
CA GLU A 73 -3.23 7.56 13.91
C GLU A 73 -3.48 8.68 12.88
N ASN A 74 -2.45 9.45 12.54
CA ASN A 74 -2.59 10.65 11.71
C ASN A 74 -1.89 10.55 10.35
N THR A 75 -1.15 9.48 10.09
CA THR A 75 -0.34 9.37 8.88
C THR A 75 -0.24 7.94 8.39
N MET A 76 -0.37 7.77 7.08
CA MET A 76 0.05 6.57 6.36
C MET A 76 1.14 6.94 5.38
N SER A 77 2.25 6.20 5.37
CA SER A 77 3.33 6.40 4.40
C SER A 77 3.84 5.07 3.88
N PHE A 78 4.27 5.05 2.63
CA PHE A 78 4.87 3.88 1.99
C PHE A 78 5.57 4.28 0.69
N GLU A 79 6.47 3.42 0.21
CA GLU A 79 6.98 3.45 -1.14
C GLU A 79 6.28 2.40 -1.99
N VAL A 80 6.03 2.71 -3.27
CA VAL A 80 5.35 1.80 -4.18
C VAL A 80 6.07 1.72 -5.52
N GLU A 81 6.29 0.50 -5.99
CA GLU A 81 6.88 0.18 -7.29
C GLU A 81 5.88 -0.64 -8.13
N GLY A 82 5.88 -0.42 -9.45
CA GLY A 82 5.04 -1.13 -10.39
C GLY A 82 5.51 -0.95 -11.83
N THR A 83 4.88 -1.68 -12.76
CA THR A 83 5.25 -1.64 -14.18
C THR A 83 4.47 -0.63 -15.01
N ALA A 84 3.43 -0.04 -14.44
CA ALA A 84 2.54 0.94 -15.06
C ALA A 84 1.83 1.74 -13.98
N ASP A 85 1.22 2.86 -14.37
CA ASP A 85 0.37 3.68 -13.49
C ASP A 85 -0.64 2.81 -12.74
N ALA A 86 -0.73 3.05 -11.43
CA ALA A 86 -1.55 2.26 -10.54
C ALA A 86 -2.61 3.11 -9.86
N GLN A 87 -3.83 2.55 -9.82
CA GLN A 87 -4.86 3.02 -8.93
C GLN A 87 -4.69 2.32 -7.58
N ILE A 88 -4.41 3.08 -6.54
CA ILE A 88 -4.22 2.60 -5.18
C ILE A 88 -5.45 3.00 -4.36
N THR A 89 -5.98 2.04 -3.60
CA THR A 89 -7.01 2.27 -2.60
C THR A 89 -6.47 1.90 -1.22
N VAL A 90 -6.65 2.77 -0.23
CA VAL A 90 -6.25 2.54 1.16
C VAL A 90 -7.43 2.67 2.11
N GLU A 91 -7.40 1.97 3.23
CA GLU A 91 -8.32 2.17 4.36
C GLU A 91 -7.73 3.16 5.36
N LEU A 92 -8.51 4.17 5.70
CA LEU A 92 -8.21 5.23 6.66
C LEU A 92 -9.49 5.51 7.48
N GLU A 93 -9.47 6.51 8.36
CA GLU A 93 -10.66 6.93 9.10
C GLU A 93 -11.77 7.41 8.15
N GLU A 94 -13.02 7.00 8.43
CA GLU A 94 -14.19 7.38 7.64
C GLU A 94 -14.48 8.89 7.72
N ASP A 95 -15.09 9.43 6.66
CA ASP A 95 -15.52 10.83 6.56
C ASP A 95 -14.46 11.89 6.94
N THR A 96 -13.18 11.59 6.70
CA THR A 96 -12.03 12.38 7.17
C THR A 96 -11.23 12.94 5.98
N SER A 97 -10.78 14.19 6.10
CA SER A 97 -9.94 14.87 5.10
C SER A 97 -8.45 14.59 5.35
N TYR A 98 -7.72 14.37 4.26
CA TYR A 98 -6.29 14.10 4.27
C TYR A 98 -5.56 14.94 3.21
N GLN A 99 -4.37 15.43 3.55
CA GLN A 99 -3.43 15.98 2.58
C GLN A 99 -2.58 14.83 2.01
N VAL A 100 -2.56 14.68 0.69
CA VAL A 100 -1.80 13.62 0.01
C VAL A 100 -0.55 14.19 -0.66
N PHE A 101 0.55 13.46 -0.55
CA PHE A 101 1.84 13.76 -1.16
C PHE A 101 2.34 12.57 -1.98
N VAL A 102 2.85 12.86 -3.18
CA VAL A 102 3.55 11.91 -4.05
C VAL A 102 4.93 12.47 -4.35
N ASN A 103 5.98 11.71 -4.03
CA ASN A 103 7.38 12.16 -4.14
C ASN A 103 7.59 13.53 -3.48
N GLU A 104 7.09 13.67 -2.25
CA GLU A 104 7.14 14.90 -1.43
C GLU A 104 6.34 16.10 -1.97
N LYS A 105 5.76 16.00 -3.17
CA LYS A 105 4.90 17.02 -3.75
C LYS A 105 3.46 16.79 -3.32
N GLY A 106 2.86 17.80 -2.69
CA GLY A 106 1.42 17.78 -2.35
C GLY A 106 0.57 17.75 -3.62
N ILE A 107 -0.31 16.75 -3.73
CA ILE A 107 -1.22 16.59 -4.88
C ILE A 107 -2.64 17.08 -4.59
N GLY A 108 -2.96 17.36 -3.33
CA GLY A 108 -4.21 17.99 -2.90
C GLY A 108 -4.79 17.40 -1.63
N GLU A 109 -5.88 18.00 -1.17
CA GLU A 109 -6.73 17.45 -0.13
C GLU A 109 -7.69 16.43 -0.73
N MET A 110 -7.84 15.29 -0.06
CA MET A 110 -8.74 14.20 -0.43
C MET A 110 -9.53 13.77 0.80
N LYS A 111 -10.82 13.49 0.62
CA LYS A 111 -11.70 13.04 1.70
C LYS A 111 -12.05 11.56 1.51
N THR A 112 -11.95 10.78 2.59
CA THR A 112 -12.41 9.38 2.58
C THR A 112 -13.93 9.31 2.44
N ASN A 113 -14.43 8.20 1.91
CA ASN A 113 -15.85 7.92 1.91
C ASN A 113 -16.34 7.41 3.29
N LEU A 114 -17.64 7.14 3.41
CA LEU A 114 -18.26 6.58 4.62
C LEU A 114 -17.77 5.17 4.99
N GLY A 115 -16.93 4.54 4.16
CA GLY A 115 -16.27 3.26 4.45
C GLY A 115 -14.77 3.42 4.68
N GLY A 116 -14.29 4.63 4.95
CA GLY A 116 -12.86 4.89 5.22
C GLY A 116 -11.94 4.80 4.01
N LYS A 117 -12.47 4.64 2.79
CA LYS A 117 -11.61 4.43 1.61
C LYS A 117 -11.19 5.72 0.96
N LEU A 118 -9.90 5.81 0.65
CA LEU A 118 -9.29 6.85 -0.17
C LEU A 118 -8.66 6.19 -1.41
N VAL A 119 -8.90 6.77 -2.58
CA VAL A 119 -8.38 6.28 -3.87
C VAL A 119 -7.46 7.33 -4.47
N LEU A 120 -6.26 6.93 -4.88
CA LEU A 120 -5.30 7.78 -5.55
C LEU A 120 -4.73 7.10 -6.81
N SER A 121 -4.46 7.90 -7.83
CA SER A 121 -3.72 7.45 -9.02
C SER A 121 -2.27 7.85 -8.88
N VAL A 122 -1.35 6.90 -9.09
CA VAL A 122 0.09 7.11 -8.99
C VAL A 122 0.72 6.74 -10.32
N GLU A 123 1.45 7.70 -10.90
CA GLU A 123 2.28 7.47 -12.08
C GLU A 123 3.51 6.66 -11.66
N LEU A 124 3.73 5.51 -12.28
CA LEU A 124 4.83 4.61 -11.94
C LEU A 124 5.71 4.34 -13.14
N GLU A 125 7.00 4.56 -12.95
CA GLU A 125 8.03 4.21 -13.93
C GLU A 125 8.66 2.88 -13.55
N THR A 126 8.92 2.03 -14.55
CA THR A 126 9.57 0.73 -14.31
C THR A 126 10.92 0.92 -13.60
N MET A 127 11.16 0.15 -12.54
CA MET A 127 12.38 0.21 -11.70
C MET A 127 12.55 1.48 -10.85
N LYS A 128 11.49 2.28 -10.66
CA LYS A 128 11.49 3.41 -9.71
C LYS A 128 10.34 3.26 -8.72
N SER A 129 10.62 3.55 -7.45
CA SER A 129 9.58 3.70 -6.44
C SER A 129 9.02 5.12 -6.45
N ALA A 130 7.74 5.25 -6.13
CA ALA A 130 7.10 6.50 -5.77
C ALA A 130 6.85 6.51 -4.26
N LYS A 131 7.20 7.61 -3.58
CA LYS A 131 6.96 7.78 -2.14
C LYS A 131 5.60 8.42 -1.91
N ILE A 132 4.73 7.73 -1.19
CA ILE A 132 3.38 8.17 -0.83
C ILE A 132 3.34 8.55 0.65
N ARG A 133 2.72 9.69 0.95
CA ARG A 133 2.41 10.11 2.33
C ARG A 133 1.03 10.74 2.36
N ILE A 134 0.21 10.29 3.31
CA ILE A 134 -1.18 10.71 3.50
C ILE A 134 -1.31 11.18 4.95
N GLU A 135 -1.65 12.44 5.16
CA GLU A 135 -1.72 13.07 6.49
C GLU A 135 -3.11 13.57 6.80
N LYS A 136 -3.64 13.21 7.97
CA LYS A 136 -4.93 13.69 8.46
C LYS A 136 -4.90 15.21 8.67
N ILE A 137 -5.98 15.89 8.27
CA ILE A 137 -6.18 17.34 8.43
C ILE A 137 -7.05 17.61 9.67
#